data_AF-A0A4R0RJB1-F1
#
_entry.id   AF-A0A4R0RJB1-F1
#
_cell.length_a   1.000
_cell.length_b   1.000
_cell.length_c   1.000
_cell.angle_alpha   90.00
_cell.angle_beta   90.00
_cell.angle_gamma   90.00
#
_symmetry.space_group_name_H-M   'P 1'
#
loop_
_entity.id
_entity.type
_entity.pdbx_description
1 polymer ?
#
loop_
_entity_poly.entity_id
_entity_poly.type
_entity_poly.pdbx_seq_one_letter_code
_entity_poly.pdbx_strand_id
1 'polypeptide(L)'
;KHFETMFGPNWSEQTEPVEVDAISEVLGHALDYIYSGSIPELESQEVLLGLLELSDCWDLSELFKSVENQLIPTISLLTYEELQRIGERYHADTLIKACEQFQEDNAHAL
;
A
#
# COMPACT_ATOMS: atom_id res chain seq x y z
N LYS A 1 1.58 12.31 9.20
CA LYS A 1 1.64 13.79 8.96
C LYS A 1 0.49 14.30 8.09
N HIS A 2 -0.09 13.49 7.20
CA HIS A 2 -1.19 13.89 6.32
C HIS A 2 -2.37 14.51 7.09
N PHE A 3 -2.97 13.77 8.03
CA PHE A 3 -4.11 14.27 8.82
C PHE A 3 -3.76 15.42 9.77
N GLU A 4 -2.55 15.45 10.31
CA GLU A 4 -2.08 16.60 11.12
C GLU A 4 -2.00 17.89 10.29
N THR A 5 -1.67 17.75 9.00
CA THR A 5 -1.65 18.87 8.06
C THR A 5 -3.06 19.28 7.64
N MET A 6 -3.92 18.28 7.34
CA MET A 6 -5.31 18.47 6.92
C MET A 6 -6.16 19.15 8.02
N PHE A 7 -6.10 18.63 9.25
CA PHE A 7 -6.88 19.14 10.38
C PHE A 7 -6.14 20.22 11.19
N GLY A 8 -5.05 20.77 10.66
CA GLY A 8 -4.30 21.86 11.31
C GLY A 8 -5.14 23.14 11.42
N PRO A 9 -4.77 24.07 12.34
CA PRO A 9 -5.58 25.23 12.74
C PRO A 9 -5.94 26.24 11.64
N ASN A 10 -5.46 26.05 10.41
CA ASN A 10 -5.62 26.99 9.30
C ASN A 10 -6.56 26.51 8.17
N TRP A 11 -7.26 25.38 8.30
CA TRP A 11 -8.05 24.79 7.20
C TRP A 11 -9.53 24.53 7.56
N SER A 12 -10.41 24.71 6.58
CA SER A 12 -11.88 24.65 6.70
C SER A 12 -12.46 23.24 6.84
N GLU A 13 -11.64 22.20 6.65
CA GLU A 13 -12.04 20.79 6.73
C GLU A 13 -12.27 20.31 8.19
N GLN A 14 -12.03 21.17 9.19
CA GLN A 14 -12.24 20.86 10.60
C GLN A 14 -13.71 20.61 10.99
N THR A 15 -14.66 21.05 10.17
CA THR A 15 -16.09 21.05 10.52
C THR A 15 -16.98 20.20 9.61
N GLU A 16 -16.44 19.63 8.54
CA GLU A 16 -17.21 18.85 7.57
C GLU A 16 -16.63 17.44 7.38
N PRO A 17 -17.47 16.45 6.98
CA PRO A 17 -16.99 15.11 6.66
C PRO A 17 -15.94 15.16 5.54
N VAL A 18 -14.85 14.39 5.71
CA VAL A 18 -13.85 14.18 4.65
C VAL A 18 -14.29 12.98 3.82
N GLU A 19 -14.51 13.19 2.52
CA GLU A 19 -14.73 12.11 1.57
C GLU A 19 -13.39 11.53 1.11
N VAL A 20 -13.28 10.20 1.16
CA VAL A 20 -12.10 9.47 0.69
C VAL A 20 -12.55 8.56 -0.44
N ASP A 21 -11.99 8.75 -1.63
CA ASP A 21 -12.22 7.88 -2.78
C ASP A 21 -11.34 6.64 -2.67
N ALA A 22 -11.79 5.68 -1.86
CA ALA A 22 -11.13 4.39 -1.64
C ALA A 22 -12.16 3.27 -1.46
N ILE A 23 -11.74 2.05 -1.74
CA ILE A 23 -12.55 0.85 -1.43
C ILE A 23 -12.76 0.79 0.09
N SER A 24 -13.99 0.54 0.55
CA SER A 24 -14.36 0.59 1.97
C SER A 24 -13.48 -0.30 2.86
N GLU A 25 -13.04 -1.46 2.35
CA GLU A 25 -12.17 -2.40 3.08
C GLU A 25 -10.74 -1.85 3.23
N VAL A 26 -10.19 -1.24 2.19
CA VAL A 26 -8.89 -0.55 2.22
C VAL A 26 -8.91 0.55 3.28
N LEU A 27 -9.95 1.37 3.25
CA LEU A 27 -10.13 2.44 4.23
C LEU A 27 -10.25 1.89 5.66
N GLY A 28 -11.02 0.81 5.84
CA GLY A 28 -11.16 0.13 7.13
C GLY A 28 -9.82 -0.30 7.70
N HIS A 29 -9.00 -1.01 6.93
CA HIS A 29 -7.68 -1.46 7.36
C HIS A 29 -6.71 -0.32 7.64
N ALA A 30 -6.74 0.75 6.86
CA ALA A 30 -5.91 1.93 7.10
C ALA A 30 -6.27 2.63 8.41
N LEU A 31 -7.58 2.74 8.70
CA LEU A 31 -8.05 3.29 9.98
C LEU A 31 -7.68 2.38 11.15
N ASP A 32 -7.91 1.07 11.03
CA ASP A 32 -7.53 0.09 12.05
C ASP A 32 -6.03 0.14 12.35
N TYR A 33 -5.19 0.30 11.32
CA TYR A 33 -3.76 0.53 11.48
C TYR A 33 -3.46 1.81 12.27
N ILE A 34 -4.11 2.93 11.94
CA ILE A 34 -3.89 4.20 12.65
C ILE A 34 -4.20 4.08 14.14
N TYR A 35 -5.25 3.33 14.50
CA TYR A 35 -5.66 3.16 15.90
C TYR A 35 -4.93 2.04 16.65
N SER A 36 -4.51 0.97 15.96
CA SER A 36 -3.89 -0.21 16.61
C SER A 36 -2.38 -0.33 16.40
N GLY A 37 -1.84 0.33 15.37
CA GLY A 37 -0.45 0.24 14.95
C GLY A 37 -0.11 -0.98 14.09
N SER A 38 -1.10 -1.78 13.67
CA SER A 38 -0.87 -3.00 12.88
C SER A 38 -2.03 -3.32 11.93
N ILE A 39 -1.73 -4.04 10.84
CA ILE A 39 -2.74 -4.71 10.01
C ILE A 39 -2.62 -6.22 10.18
N PRO A 40 -3.72 -6.99 10.03
CA PRO A 40 -3.62 -8.45 9.95
C PRO A 40 -2.94 -8.88 8.64
N GLU A 41 -2.72 -10.19 8.48
CA GLU A 41 -2.38 -10.75 7.17
C GLU A 41 -3.62 -10.69 6.27
N LEU A 42 -3.46 -10.10 5.08
CA LEU A 42 -4.52 -9.90 4.12
C LEU A 42 -4.32 -10.82 2.91
N GLU A 43 -5.36 -11.56 2.54
CA GLU A 43 -5.29 -12.48 1.39
C GLU A 43 -5.58 -11.77 0.06
N SER A 44 -6.28 -10.63 0.10
CA SER A 44 -6.68 -9.90 -1.10
C SER A 44 -5.55 -9.00 -1.60
N GLN A 45 -4.95 -9.37 -2.74
CA GLN A 45 -3.97 -8.54 -3.42
C GLN A 45 -4.55 -7.17 -3.81
N GLU A 46 -5.84 -7.09 -4.18
CA GLU A 46 -6.50 -5.81 -4.49
C GLU A 46 -6.54 -4.87 -3.27
N VAL A 47 -6.87 -5.40 -2.09
CA VAL A 47 -6.87 -4.63 -0.84
C VAL A 47 -5.47 -4.18 -0.47
N LEU A 48 -4.47 -5.07 -0.61
CA LEU A 48 -3.07 -4.73 -0.38
C LEU A 48 -2.59 -3.62 -1.32
N LEU A 49 -2.93 -3.69 -2.61
CA LEU A 49 -2.57 -2.66 -3.58
C LEU A 49 -3.22 -1.30 -3.25
N GLY A 50 -4.50 -1.30 -2.87
CA GLY A 50 -5.18 -0.08 -2.42
C GLY A 50 -4.56 0.49 -1.14
N LEU A 51 -4.13 -0.37 -0.20
CA LEU A 51 -3.42 0.07 1.00
C LEU A 51 -2.04 0.63 0.69
N LEU A 52 -1.33 0.08 -0.29
CA LEU A 52 -0.03 0.60 -0.73
C LEU A 52 -0.18 2.05 -1.24
N GLU A 53 -1.14 2.28 -2.13
CA GLU A 53 -1.44 3.62 -2.64
C GLU A 53 -1.88 4.59 -1.54
N LEU A 54 -2.79 4.15 -0.66
CA LEU A 54 -3.33 5.01 0.39
C LEU A 54 -2.27 5.32 1.46
N SER A 55 -1.38 4.37 1.77
CA SER A 55 -0.28 4.59 2.71
C SER A 55 0.80 5.53 2.17
N ASP A 56 1.04 5.54 0.85
CA ASP A 56 1.85 6.58 0.20
C ASP A 56 1.17 7.95 0.31
N CYS A 57 -0.11 8.05 -0.06
CA CYS A 57 -0.89 9.29 -0.02
C CYS A 57 -0.98 9.90 1.39
N TRP A 58 -1.13 9.06 2.41
CA TRP A 58 -1.30 9.49 3.81
C TRP A 58 0.01 9.59 4.60
N ASP A 59 1.16 9.35 3.95
CA ASP A 59 2.48 9.35 4.57
C ASP A 59 2.53 8.39 5.79
N LEU A 60 2.07 7.16 5.57
CA LEU A 60 2.05 6.05 6.55
C LEU A 60 3.16 5.05 6.24
N SER A 61 4.42 5.46 6.35
CA SER A 61 5.58 4.70 5.84
C SER A 61 5.74 3.29 6.43
N GLU A 62 5.35 3.07 7.69
CA GLU A 62 5.44 1.74 8.31
C GLU A 62 4.31 0.81 7.85
N LEU A 63 3.12 1.34 7.56
CA LEU A 63 2.06 0.60 6.88
C LEU A 63 2.49 0.25 5.45
N PHE A 64 3.06 1.21 4.73
CA PHE A 64 3.57 1.01 3.37
C PHE A 64 4.54 -0.17 3.29
N LYS A 65 5.56 -0.19 4.17
CA LYS A 65 6.50 -1.32 4.29
C LYS A 65 5.82 -2.63 4.67
N SER A 66 4.84 -2.60 5.57
CA SER A 66 4.09 -3.79 5.95
C SER A 66 3.35 -4.39 4.75
N VAL A 67 2.71 -3.54 3.95
CA VAL A 67 1.98 -3.93 2.74
C VAL A 67 2.94 -4.46 1.67
N GLU A 68 4.10 -3.84 1.45
CA GLU A 68 5.13 -4.38 0.55
C GLU A 68 5.46 -5.83 0.91
N ASN A 69 5.73 -6.11 2.19
CA ASN A 69 6.08 -7.46 2.64
C ASN A 69 4.95 -8.48 2.43
N GLN A 70 3.69 -8.07 2.57
CA GLN A 70 2.54 -8.94 2.32
C GLN A 70 2.29 -9.18 0.81
N LEU A 71 2.72 -8.26 -0.07
CA LEU A 71 2.63 -8.43 -1.53
C LEU A 71 3.70 -9.40 -2.09
N ILE A 72 4.88 -9.46 -1.48
CA ILE A 72 5.97 -10.36 -1.92
C ILE A 72 5.53 -11.83 -2.13
N PRO A 73 4.83 -12.50 -1.20
CA PRO A 73 4.41 -13.89 -1.40
C PRO A 73 3.36 -14.08 -2.51
N THR A 74 2.77 -13.00 -3.04
CA THR A 74 1.80 -13.04 -4.15
C THR A 74 2.45 -12.95 -5.53
N ILE A 75 3.77 -12.74 -5.59
CA ILE A 75 4.52 -12.69 -6.85
C ILE A 75 4.46 -14.05 -7.55
N SER A 76 4.05 -14.03 -8.81
CA SER A 76 3.92 -15.20 -9.68
C SER A 76 4.19 -14.82 -11.12
N LEU A 77 4.31 -15.81 -12.02
CA LEU A 77 4.46 -15.55 -13.47
C LEU A 77 3.33 -14.70 -14.05
N LEU A 78 2.14 -14.70 -13.44
CA LEU A 78 0.99 -13.93 -13.90
C LEU A 78 0.92 -12.52 -13.28
N THR A 79 1.61 -12.28 -12.18
CA THR A 79 1.47 -11.06 -11.37
C THR A 79 2.74 -10.22 -11.31
N TYR A 80 3.92 -10.78 -11.59
CA TYR A 80 5.21 -10.12 -11.35
C TYR A 80 5.38 -8.81 -12.14
N GLU A 81 4.98 -8.75 -13.42
CA GLU A 81 5.12 -7.53 -14.23
C GLU A 81 4.25 -6.39 -13.69
N GLU A 82 3.04 -6.72 -13.27
CA GLU A 82 2.12 -5.73 -12.73
C GLU A 82 2.57 -5.24 -11.35
N LEU A 83 3.00 -6.16 -10.48
CA LEU A 83 3.55 -5.82 -9.16
C LEU A 83 4.83 -4.99 -9.28
N GLN A 84 5.69 -5.27 -10.26
CA GLN A 84 6.89 -4.47 -10.54
C GLN A 84 6.52 -3.06 -10.98
N ARG A 85 5.59 -2.92 -11.94
CA ARG A 85 5.10 -1.62 -12.43
C ARG A 85 4.47 -0.78 -11.32
N ILE A 86 3.70 -1.40 -10.44
CA ILE A 86 3.13 -0.76 -9.25
C ILE A 86 4.25 -0.36 -8.28
N GLY A 87 5.23 -1.24 -8.08
CA GLY A 87 6.39 -0.97 -7.24
C GLY A 87 7.13 0.27 -7.71
N GLU A 88 7.40 0.38 -9.01
CA GLU A 88 8.02 1.55 -9.63
C GLU A 88 7.18 2.83 -9.47
N ARG A 89 5.85 2.73 -9.61
CA ARG A 89 4.93 3.87 -9.48
C ARG A 89 4.96 4.49 -8.08
N TYR A 90 4.93 3.67 -7.05
CA TYR A 90 4.87 4.12 -5.66
C TYR A 90 6.24 4.10 -4.96
N HIS A 91 7.32 3.84 -5.70
CA HIS A 91 8.68 3.72 -5.14
C HIS A 91 8.79 2.67 -4.02
N ALA A 92 8.08 1.55 -4.16
CA ALA A 92 8.16 0.39 -3.26
C ALA A 92 9.39 -0.47 -3.56
N ASP A 93 10.57 0.02 -3.15
CA ASP A 93 11.87 -0.59 -3.43
C ASP A 93 11.98 -2.05 -2.96
N THR A 94 11.30 -2.43 -1.88
CA THR A 94 11.35 -3.81 -1.37
C THR A 94 10.59 -4.74 -2.30
N LEU A 95 9.41 -4.30 -2.77
CA LEU A 95 8.62 -5.03 -3.75
C LEU A 95 9.33 -5.13 -5.11
N ILE A 96 9.93 -4.04 -5.60
CA ILE A 96 10.68 -4.02 -6.86
C ILE A 96 11.80 -5.08 -6.82
N LYS A 97 12.62 -5.08 -5.77
CA LYS A 97 13.73 -6.04 -5.62
C LYS A 97 13.23 -7.48 -5.57
N ALA A 98 12.08 -7.73 -4.94
CA ALA A 98 11.49 -9.06 -4.91
C ALA A 98 11.01 -9.51 -6.31
N CYS A 99 10.43 -8.60 -7.10
CA CYS A 99 10.07 -8.87 -8.49
C CYS A 99 11.30 -9.15 -9.37
N GLU A 100 12.38 -8.36 -9.23
CA GLU A 100 13.64 -8.57 -9.93
C GLU A 100 14.23 -9.94 -9.60
N GLN A 101 14.29 -10.31 -8.31
CA GLN A 101 14.78 -11.62 -7.88
C GLN A 101 13.90 -12.75 -8.44
N PHE A 102 12.58 -12.59 -8.42
CA PHE A 102 11.67 -13.57 -9.00
C PHE A 102 11.91 -13.75 -10.50
N GLN A 103 12.15 -12.65 -11.23
CA GLN A 103 12.46 -12.70 -12.66
C GLN A 103 13.78 -13.42 -12.94
N GLU A 104 14.84 -13.15 -12.16
CA GLU A 104 16.12 -13.85 -12.27
C GLU A 104 15.97 -15.36 -12.02
N ASP A 105 15.24 -15.74 -10.97
CA ASP A 105 15.02 -17.13 -10.59
C ASP A 105 14.20 -17.89 -11.65
N ASN A 106 13.32 -17.21 -12.37
CA ASN A 106 12.42 -17.77 -13.38
C ASN A 106 12.83 -17.45 -14.82
N ALA A 107 14.05 -16.95 -15.05
CA ALA A 107 14.52 -16.53 -16.38
C ALA A 107 14.49 -17.63 -17.47
N HIS A 108 14.37 -18.90 -17.08
CA HIS A 108 14.25 -20.05 -17.97
C HIS A 108 12.79 -20.43 -18.30
N ALA A 109 11.82 -19.87 -17.57
CA ALA A 109 10.38 -20.08 -17.73
C ALA A 109 9.66 -18.86 -18.33
N LEU A 110 10.36 -17.74 -18.49
CA LEU A 110 9.92 -16.48 -19.09
C LEU A 110 10.36 -16.37 -20.56
#